data_AF-A0A8B6E5G2-F1
#
_entry.id   AF-A0A8B6E5G2-F1
#
_cell.length_a   1.000
_cell.length_b   1.000
_cell.length_c   1.000
_cell.angle_alpha   90.00
_cell.angle_beta   90.00
_cell.angle_gamma   90.00
#
_symmetry.space_group_name_H-M   'P 1'
#
loop_
_entity.id
_entity.type
_entity.pdbx_description
1 polymer ?
#
loop_
_entity_poly.entity_id
_entity_poly.type
_entity_poly.pdbx_seq_one_letter_code
_entity_poly.pdbx_strand_id
1 'polypeptide(L)'
;MPKGGKKKGGKKVVASLPPSDEEYDTGDNWSTASVLSEDISSISEDGENGADDTTVVENFEDKLKDCIEGISQKSGKGRISCIETMAKLLSKKYVYDFLSDRKVTVSDGLLRCLKKGNGDEQAASAKCLSLLCVQLGNEIEDDFKEVHSLLLTILADNTAPVKARSECAATLAMSNFLACTDISVVDNTMLALENIFKGSYRKGDKSVPSHPQQISRLHADALSAWSLLISIAPTFSVQKKIEMHLSRLSDLLESADVELRIVAGETIALLYELAREEDEVSEAEWIWHHT
;
A
#
# COMPACT_ATOMS: atom_id res chain seq x y z
N MET A 1 53.63 28.48 29.02
CA MET A 1 54.38 27.21 28.88
C MET A 1 53.75 26.36 27.79
N PRO A 2 54.47 26.11 26.68
CA PRO A 2 54.34 24.83 25.98
C PRO A 2 55.72 24.39 25.41
N LYS A 3 56.03 23.16 24.99
CA LYS A 3 55.38 21.84 24.93
C LYS A 3 56.55 20.87 24.68
N GLY A 4 56.71 19.82 25.47
CA GLY A 4 57.43 18.60 25.05
C GLY A 4 56.43 17.66 24.37
N GLY A 5 56.77 16.73 23.48
CA GLY A 5 58.03 16.25 22.95
C GLY A 5 57.82 14.81 22.44
N LYS A 6 58.53 14.42 21.36
CA LYS A 6 58.76 13.05 20.81
C LYS A 6 57.55 12.33 20.17
N LYS A 7 57.67 11.41 19.19
CA LYS A 7 58.70 10.88 18.26
C LYS A 7 57.88 10.02 17.26
N LYS A 8 58.06 10.16 15.94
CA LYS A 8 58.78 9.27 14.99
C LYS A 8 58.44 7.77 14.99
N GLY A 9 58.03 7.29 13.80
CA GLY A 9 58.18 5.92 13.27
C GLY A 9 56.87 5.46 12.60
N GLY A 10 56.76 5.11 11.31
CA GLY A 10 57.71 4.97 10.22
C GLY A 10 57.41 3.70 9.40
N LYS A 11 57.11 3.89 8.11
CA LYS A 11 57.31 2.95 6.96
C LYS A 11 56.31 1.78 6.81
N LYS A 12 55.94 1.28 5.61
CA LYS A 12 56.21 1.53 4.17
C LYS A 12 55.28 0.56 3.37
N VAL A 13 54.53 0.96 2.34
CA VAL A 13 54.86 1.05 0.88
C VAL A 13 54.67 -0.25 0.08
N VAL A 14 53.66 -0.22 -0.84
CA VAL A 14 53.63 -0.57 -2.31
C VAL A 14 54.00 -2.03 -2.69
N ALA A 15 53.40 -2.75 -3.64
CA ALA A 15 52.69 -2.53 -4.93
C ALA A 15 51.66 -3.68 -5.11
N SER A 16 50.84 -3.88 -6.15
CA SER A 16 50.89 -3.58 -7.60
C SER A 16 49.61 -4.19 -8.22
N LEU A 17 48.97 -3.51 -9.18
CA LEU A 17 48.15 -4.16 -10.23
C LEU A 17 49.10 -4.77 -11.27
N PRO A 18 48.78 -5.93 -11.87
CA PRO A 18 48.44 -5.94 -13.31
C PRO A 18 47.39 -7.05 -13.65
N PRO A 19 47.19 -7.50 -14.92
CA PRO A 19 46.01 -7.24 -15.74
C PRO A 19 45.16 -8.50 -16.07
N SER A 20 43.97 -8.26 -16.67
CA SER A 20 43.18 -9.10 -17.61
C SER A 20 43.19 -10.63 -17.45
N ASP A 21 42.04 -11.24 -17.12
CA ASP A 21 41.24 -11.96 -18.12
C ASP A 21 39.87 -12.41 -17.53
N GLU A 22 38.88 -12.32 -18.42
CA GLU A 22 37.53 -12.87 -18.44
C GLU A 22 37.10 -13.81 -17.30
N GLU A 23 36.11 -13.37 -16.52
CA GLU A 23 35.00 -14.22 -16.08
C GLU A 23 33.83 -13.31 -15.66
N TYR A 24 32.71 -13.43 -16.38
CA TYR A 24 31.44 -12.80 -16.04
C TYR A 24 30.92 -13.46 -14.76
N ASP A 25 31.31 -12.95 -13.60
CA ASP A 25 30.61 -13.28 -12.36
C ASP A 25 29.33 -12.45 -12.32
N THR A 26 28.23 -13.13 -12.65
CA THR A 26 26.88 -12.59 -12.58
C THR A 26 26.58 -12.47 -11.10
N GLY A 27 26.96 -11.33 -10.51
CA GLY A 27 26.66 -11.02 -9.13
C GLY A 27 25.15 -10.94 -8.96
N ASP A 28 24.53 -12.06 -8.59
CA ASP A 28 23.19 -12.17 -8.05
C ASP A 28 23.09 -11.30 -6.80
N ASN A 29 22.87 -10.00 -7.00
CA ASN A 29 22.45 -9.12 -5.94
C ASN A 29 20.94 -9.32 -5.74
N TRP A 30 20.58 -10.53 -5.29
CA TRP A 30 19.25 -10.81 -4.76
C TRP A 30 19.07 -9.92 -3.52
N SER A 31 18.23 -8.90 -3.65
CA SER A 31 17.83 -8.07 -2.53
C SER A 31 17.12 -8.93 -1.50
N THR A 32 17.82 -9.32 -0.43
CA THR A 32 17.22 -9.87 0.78
C THR A 32 16.60 -8.74 1.60
N ALA A 33 15.46 -8.23 1.14
CA ALA A 33 14.62 -7.32 1.89
C ALA A 33 13.27 -7.98 2.18
N SER A 34 13.29 -9.14 2.84
CA SER A 34 12.10 -9.68 3.51
C SER A 34 12.50 -10.71 4.56
N VAL A 35 13.07 -10.25 5.67
CA VAL A 35 13.07 -11.01 6.93
C VAL A 35 13.06 -10.02 8.08
N LEU A 36 11.86 -9.64 8.54
CA LEU A 36 11.54 -9.34 9.93
C LEU A 36 10.01 -9.42 10.10
N SER A 37 9.47 -10.64 9.99
CA SER A 37 8.33 -11.05 10.81
C SER A 37 8.72 -12.35 11.52
N GLU A 38 9.78 -12.26 12.32
CA GLU A 38 10.04 -13.24 13.36
C GLU A 38 9.18 -12.87 14.56
N ASP A 39 7.93 -13.32 14.53
CA ASP A 39 7.12 -13.53 15.73
C ASP A 39 6.09 -14.65 15.51
N ILE A 40 6.52 -15.70 14.78
CA ILE A 40 5.92 -17.01 14.92
C ILE A 40 6.74 -17.70 16.00
N SER A 41 6.37 -17.48 17.26
CA SER A 41 6.76 -18.41 18.32
C SER A 41 6.13 -19.74 17.94
N SER A 42 6.91 -20.60 17.29
CA SER A 42 6.64 -22.02 17.16
C SER A 42 6.28 -22.52 18.55
N ILE A 43 5.03 -22.97 18.71
CA ILE A 43 4.60 -23.75 19.87
C ILE A 43 5.61 -24.90 19.99
N SER A 44 6.50 -24.79 20.96
CA SER A 44 7.23 -25.92 21.49
C SER A 44 6.20 -26.82 22.12
N GLU A 45 5.92 -27.95 21.48
CA GLU A 45 5.24 -29.08 22.11
C GLU A 45 6.10 -29.56 23.28
N ASP A 46 5.85 -28.99 24.46
CA ASP A 46 6.11 -29.66 25.73
C ASP A 46 5.35 -28.95 26.86
N GLY A 47 4.34 -29.64 27.42
CA GLY A 47 3.76 -29.34 28.73
C GLY A 47 2.41 -28.63 28.73
N GLU A 48 1.33 -29.41 28.79
CA GLU A 48 0.04 -29.12 29.44
C GLU A 48 -0.44 -27.65 29.46
N ASN A 49 -1.22 -27.28 28.43
CA ASN A 49 -2.52 -26.64 28.61
C ASN A 49 -3.24 -26.69 27.27
N GLY A 50 -4.08 -27.70 27.09
CA GLY A 50 -5.10 -27.72 26.04
C GLY A 50 -6.14 -26.65 26.33
N ALA A 51 -5.81 -25.39 26.04
CA ALA A 51 -6.85 -24.42 25.74
C ALA A 51 -7.56 -24.94 24.50
N ASP A 52 -8.76 -25.48 24.69
CA ASP A 52 -9.65 -25.96 23.64
C ASP A 52 -9.70 -24.88 22.53
N ASP A 53 -9.40 -25.25 21.28
CA ASP A 53 -9.33 -24.32 20.14
C ASP A 53 -10.62 -23.47 20.05
N THR A 54 -11.74 -24.09 20.42
CA THR A 54 -13.05 -23.44 20.62
C THR A 54 -12.98 -22.25 21.58
N THR A 55 -12.35 -22.41 22.74
CA THR A 55 -12.22 -21.33 23.75
C THR A 55 -11.30 -20.21 23.29
N VAL A 56 -10.30 -20.50 22.45
CA VAL A 56 -9.42 -19.47 21.87
C VAL A 56 -10.15 -18.66 20.81
N VAL A 57 -10.97 -19.32 19.99
CA VAL A 57 -11.85 -18.68 18.99
C VAL A 57 -12.89 -17.78 19.67
N GLU A 58 -13.60 -18.29 20.68
CA GLU A 58 -14.61 -17.52 21.43
C GLU A 58 -13.99 -16.27 22.08
N ASN A 59 -12.84 -16.42 22.75
CA ASN A 59 -12.11 -15.29 23.34
C ASN A 59 -11.64 -14.25 22.29
N PHE A 60 -11.41 -14.68 21.05
CA PHE A 60 -11.03 -13.78 19.96
C PHE A 60 -12.24 -12.99 19.44
N GLU A 61 -13.36 -13.68 19.19
CA GLU A 61 -14.59 -13.04 18.74
C GLU A 61 -15.19 -12.10 19.80
N ASP A 62 -15.11 -12.45 21.08
CA ASP A 62 -15.57 -11.57 22.16
C ASP A 62 -14.79 -10.26 22.20
N LYS A 63 -13.46 -10.32 21.98
CA LYS A 63 -12.65 -9.09 21.83
C LYS A 63 -13.04 -8.28 20.60
N LEU A 64 -13.43 -8.92 19.50
CA LEU A 64 -13.95 -8.20 18.33
C LEU A 64 -15.30 -7.55 18.63
N LYS A 65 -16.22 -8.23 19.34
CA LYS A 65 -17.49 -7.66 19.77
C LYS A 65 -17.27 -6.42 20.64
N ASP A 66 -16.37 -6.49 21.62
CA ASP A 66 -16.00 -5.36 22.46
C ASP A 66 -15.47 -4.17 21.64
N CYS A 67 -14.65 -4.44 20.62
CA CYS A 67 -14.15 -3.39 19.73
C CYS A 67 -15.27 -2.77 18.90
N ILE A 68 -16.19 -3.58 18.35
CA ILE A 68 -17.33 -3.12 17.55
C ILE A 68 -18.26 -2.24 18.39
N GLU A 69 -18.54 -2.61 19.64
CA GLU A 69 -19.28 -1.74 20.56
C GLU A 69 -18.51 -0.45 20.88
N GLY A 70 -17.19 -0.60 21.03
CA GLY A 70 -16.24 0.47 21.33
C GLY A 70 -16.16 1.59 20.27
N ILE A 71 -16.46 1.32 19.01
CA ILE A 71 -16.46 2.36 17.95
C ILE A 71 -17.56 3.40 18.16
N SER A 72 -18.52 3.17 19.06
CA SER A 72 -19.58 4.14 19.39
C SER A 72 -19.33 4.91 20.69
N GLN A 73 -18.12 4.80 21.27
CA GLN A 73 -17.76 5.52 22.49
C GLN A 73 -17.78 7.05 22.32
N LYS A 74 -18.10 7.76 23.41
CA LYS A 74 -18.09 9.23 23.47
C LYS A 74 -16.69 9.81 23.23
N SER A 75 -15.65 9.14 23.72
CA SER A 75 -14.26 9.58 23.59
C SER A 75 -13.70 9.22 22.22
N GLY A 76 -13.19 10.21 21.47
CA GLY A 76 -12.51 9.98 20.19
C GLY A 76 -11.26 9.10 20.32
N LYS A 77 -10.46 9.29 21.38
CA LYS A 77 -9.30 8.42 21.67
C LYS A 77 -9.72 6.97 21.94
N GLY A 78 -10.86 6.78 22.62
CA GLY A 78 -11.42 5.46 22.89
C GLY A 78 -11.83 4.75 21.59
N ARG A 79 -12.56 5.46 20.71
CA ARG A 79 -12.92 4.96 19.38
C ARG A 79 -11.70 4.57 18.55
N ILE A 80 -10.68 5.44 18.46
CA ILE A 80 -9.44 5.14 17.74
C ILE A 80 -8.79 3.85 18.26
N SER A 81 -8.66 3.71 19.59
CA SER A 81 -8.06 2.51 20.19
C SER A 81 -8.83 1.24 19.85
N CYS A 82 -10.16 1.28 19.85
CA CYS A 82 -11.00 0.14 19.47
C CYS A 82 -10.85 -0.19 17.98
N ILE A 83 -10.83 0.81 17.10
CA ILE A 83 -10.65 0.63 15.65
C ILE A 83 -9.26 0.04 15.34
N GLU A 84 -8.20 0.55 15.96
CA GLU A 84 -6.84 0.03 15.77
C GLU A 84 -6.70 -1.39 16.31
N THR A 85 -7.38 -1.71 17.41
CA THR A 85 -7.39 -3.07 17.97
C THR A 85 -8.14 -4.02 17.04
N MET A 86 -9.31 -3.62 16.54
CA MET A 86 -10.06 -4.37 15.54
C MET A 86 -9.21 -4.63 14.29
N ALA A 87 -8.57 -3.60 13.74
CA ALA A 87 -7.66 -3.73 12.60
C ALA A 87 -6.53 -4.75 12.88
N LYS A 88 -5.89 -4.69 14.05
CA LYS A 88 -4.85 -5.66 14.45
C LYS A 88 -5.39 -7.09 14.53
N LEU A 89 -6.60 -7.29 15.04
CA LEU A 89 -7.23 -8.61 15.12
C LEU A 89 -7.54 -9.14 13.72
N LEU A 90 -8.17 -8.31 12.86
CA LEU A 90 -8.48 -8.67 11.48
C LEU A 90 -7.25 -8.94 10.62
N SER A 91 -6.08 -8.36 10.93
CA SER A 91 -4.82 -8.70 10.26
C SER A 91 -4.22 -10.04 10.70
N LYS A 92 -4.63 -10.59 11.86
CA LYS A 92 -4.04 -11.81 12.43
C LYS A 92 -4.80 -13.09 12.07
N LYS A 93 -6.11 -12.99 11.87
CA LYS A 93 -6.97 -14.16 11.66
C LYS A 93 -8.08 -13.83 10.66
N TYR A 94 -8.35 -14.79 9.78
CA TYR A 94 -9.52 -14.75 8.91
C TYR A 94 -10.76 -15.17 9.70
N VAL A 95 -11.79 -14.31 9.73
CA VAL A 95 -13.01 -14.45 10.56
C VAL A 95 -14.27 -14.10 9.76
N TYR A 96 -14.41 -14.73 8.61
CA TYR A 96 -15.50 -14.49 7.67
C TYR A 96 -16.90 -14.65 8.29
N ASP A 97 -17.21 -15.81 8.90
CA ASP A 97 -18.56 -16.08 9.42
C ASP A 97 -18.99 -15.04 10.47
N PHE A 98 -18.07 -14.67 11.37
CA PHE A 98 -18.31 -13.63 12.36
C PHE A 98 -18.62 -12.27 11.73
N LEU A 99 -17.90 -11.90 10.67
CA LEU A 99 -18.04 -10.61 10.00
C LEU A 99 -19.22 -10.56 9.03
N SER A 100 -19.54 -11.64 8.32
CA SER A 100 -20.65 -11.70 7.37
C SER A 100 -21.97 -11.31 8.05
N ASP A 101 -22.22 -11.83 9.26
CA ASP A 101 -23.39 -11.49 10.08
C ASP A 101 -23.42 -10.05 10.59
N ARG A 102 -22.28 -9.33 10.55
CA ARG A 102 -22.09 -8.02 11.21
C ARG A 102 -21.63 -6.92 10.25
N LYS A 103 -21.40 -7.22 8.98
CA LYS A 103 -20.75 -6.33 8.00
C LYS A 103 -21.38 -4.94 7.94
N VAL A 104 -22.72 -4.87 7.92
CA VAL A 104 -23.48 -3.61 7.93
C VAL A 104 -23.20 -2.78 9.20
N THR A 105 -23.18 -3.42 10.37
CA THR A 105 -22.96 -2.73 11.65
C THR A 105 -21.53 -2.18 11.72
N VAL A 106 -20.56 -2.98 11.28
CA VAL A 106 -19.14 -2.61 11.29
C VAL A 106 -18.87 -1.51 10.27
N SER A 107 -19.36 -1.65 9.02
CA SER A 107 -19.18 -0.66 7.95
C SER A 107 -19.83 0.67 8.33
N ASP A 108 -21.07 0.69 8.83
CA ASP A 108 -21.75 1.91 9.27
C ASP A 108 -21.04 2.60 10.43
N GLY A 109 -20.53 1.80 11.38
CA GLY A 109 -19.77 2.31 12.52
C GLY A 109 -18.49 3.01 12.08
N LEU A 110 -17.71 2.35 11.22
CA LEU A 110 -16.49 2.91 10.64
C LEU A 110 -16.78 4.11 9.74
N LEU A 111 -17.86 4.08 8.95
CA LEU A 111 -18.31 5.20 8.13
C LEU A 111 -18.63 6.43 8.97
N ARG A 112 -19.30 6.27 10.13
CA ARG A 112 -19.54 7.39 11.05
C ARG A 112 -18.23 7.97 11.60
N CYS A 113 -17.27 7.12 11.94
CA CYS A 113 -15.94 7.55 12.41
C CYS A 113 -15.17 8.27 11.30
N LEU A 114 -15.29 7.83 10.05
CA LEU A 114 -14.71 8.49 8.88
C LEU A 114 -15.35 9.87 8.61
N LYS A 115 -16.67 10.00 8.79
CA LYS A 115 -17.41 11.28 8.60
C LYS A 115 -17.11 12.33 9.66
N LYS A 116 -16.95 11.91 10.93
CA LYS A 116 -16.94 12.83 12.10
C LYS A 116 -15.62 12.85 12.86
N GLY A 117 -14.73 11.90 12.57
CA GLY A 117 -13.45 11.76 13.23
C GLY A 117 -12.44 12.82 12.82
N ASN A 118 -11.41 12.98 13.63
CA ASN A 118 -10.22 13.75 13.26
C ASN A 118 -9.33 12.93 12.31
N GLY A 119 -8.21 13.49 11.85
CA GLY A 119 -7.32 12.81 10.89
C GLY A 119 -6.81 11.43 11.32
N ASP A 120 -6.57 11.23 12.62
CA ASP A 120 -6.13 9.93 13.14
C ASP A 120 -7.28 8.91 13.15
N GLU A 121 -8.47 9.34 13.55
CA GLU A 121 -9.68 8.51 13.53
C GLU A 121 -10.10 8.15 12.11
N GLN A 122 -10.02 9.11 11.17
CA GLN A 122 -10.28 8.88 9.76
C GLN A 122 -9.30 7.85 9.17
N ALA A 123 -8.00 8.01 9.44
CA ALA A 123 -6.99 7.05 9.01
C ALA A 123 -7.24 5.66 9.61
N ALA A 124 -7.42 5.55 10.94
CA ALA A 124 -7.71 4.26 11.57
C ALA A 124 -8.97 3.59 10.97
N SER A 125 -10.01 4.38 10.72
CA SER A 125 -11.27 3.89 10.13
C SER A 125 -11.08 3.38 8.70
N ALA A 126 -10.40 4.16 7.85
CA ALA A 126 -10.10 3.77 6.47
C ALA A 126 -9.28 2.47 6.44
N LYS A 127 -8.24 2.37 7.26
CA LYS A 127 -7.44 1.15 7.39
C LYS A 127 -8.27 -0.07 7.83
N CYS A 128 -9.18 0.12 8.77
CA CYS A 128 -10.02 -0.99 9.22
C CYS A 128 -11.06 -1.39 8.16
N LEU A 129 -11.54 -0.43 7.37
CA LEU A 129 -12.41 -0.68 6.22
C LEU A 129 -11.67 -1.49 5.14
N SER A 130 -10.40 -1.19 4.83
CA SER A 130 -9.63 -1.99 3.86
C SER A 130 -9.48 -3.45 4.31
N LEU A 131 -9.25 -3.68 5.60
CA LEU A 131 -9.20 -5.03 6.18
C LEU A 131 -10.55 -5.73 6.14
N LEU A 132 -11.65 -4.99 6.23
CA LEU A 132 -12.99 -5.56 6.07
C LEU A 132 -13.20 -6.06 4.63
N CYS A 133 -12.69 -5.36 3.62
CA CYS A 133 -12.64 -5.85 2.23
C CYS A 133 -11.78 -7.09 2.08
N VAL A 134 -10.63 -7.17 2.75
CA VAL A 134 -9.76 -8.38 2.77
C VAL A 134 -10.50 -9.59 3.34
N GLN A 135 -11.33 -9.38 4.36
CA GLN A 135 -12.04 -10.45 5.05
C GLN A 135 -13.28 -10.93 4.28
N LEU A 136 -13.97 -10.05 3.55
CA LEU A 136 -15.29 -10.35 2.96
C LEU A 136 -15.30 -10.34 1.42
N GLY A 137 -14.27 -9.81 0.77
CA GLY A 137 -14.22 -9.69 -0.70
C GLY A 137 -15.43 -8.94 -1.27
N ASN A 138 -15.96 -9.45 -2.38
CA ASN A 138 -17.10 -8.87 -3.09
C ASN A 138 -18.41 -8.84 -2.28
N GLU A 139 -18.53 -9.60 -1.20
CA GLU A 139 -19.76 -9.63 -0.40
C GLU A 139 -20.08 -8.27 0.25
N ILE A 140 -19.07 -7.42 0.46
CA ILE A 140 -19.24 -6.10 1.07
C ILE A 140 -19.49 -4.97 0.07
N GLU A 141 -19.53 -5.25 -1.24
CA GLU A 141 -19.61 -4.22 -2.29
C GLU A 141 -20.77 -3.24 -2.06
N ASP A 142 -21.96 -3.74 -1.75
CA ASP A 142 -23.15 -2.92 -1.54
C ASP A 142 -23.03 -2.00 -0.31
N ASP A 143 -22.46 -2.52 0.78
CA ASP A 143 -22.24 -1.78 2.02
C ASP A 143 -21.11 -0.73 1.88
N PHE A 144 -20.27 -0.87 0.86
CA PHE A 144 -19.13 0.02 0.60
C PHE A 144 -19.43 1.19 -0.32
N LYS A 145 -20.61 1.28 -0.95
CA LYS A 145 -20.93 2.37 -1.90
C LYS A 145 -20.80 3.75 -1.25
N GLU A 146 -21.37 3.94 -0.07
CA GLU A 146 -21.28 5.23 0.64
C GLU A 146 -19.87 5.46 1.22
N VAL A 147 -19.21 4.39 1.67
CA VAL A 147 -17.81 4.43 2.13
C VAL A 147 -16.89 4.93 1.02
N HIS A 148 -16.98 4.34 -0.17
CA HIS A 148 -16.17 4.66 -1.34
C HIS A 148 -16.32 6.14 -1.74
N SER A 149 -17.56 6.63 -1.83
CA SER A 149 -17.84 8.04 -2.13
C SER A 149 -17.21 8.99 -1.11
N LEU A 150 -17.26 8.64 0.18
CA LEU A 150 -16.64 9.45 1.23
C LEU A 150 -15.11 9.40 1.18
N LEU A 151 -14.51 8.23 0.93
CA LEU A 151 -13.07 8.09 0.77
C LEU A 151 -12.54 8.94 -0.39
N LEU A 152 -13.25 8.94 -1.54
CA LEU A 152 -12.92 9.82 -2.67
C LEU A 152 -12.99 11.31 -2.28
N THR A 153 -14.03 11.68 -1.52
CA THR A 153 -14.21 13.06 -1.03
C THR A 153 -13.05 13.49 -0.13
N ILE A 154 -12.65 12.65 0.83
CA ILE A 154 -11.53 12.93 1.74
C ILE A 154 -10.20 12.98 0.96
N LEU A 155 -9.97 12.04 0.04
CA LEU A 155 -8.77 12.00 -0.78
C LEU A 155 -8.57 13.30 -1.58
N ALA A 156 -9.66 13.84 -2.16
CA ALA A 156 -9.64 15.05 -2.97
C ALA A 156 -9.53 16.35 -2.15
N ASP A 157 -9.90 16.34 -0.87
CA ASP A 157 -9.87 17.54 -0.02
C ASP A 157 -8.44 17.91 0.41
N ASN A 158 -7.90 18.97 -0.18
CA ASN A 158 -6.57 19.48 0.16
C ASN A 158 -6.46 20.09 1.57
N THR A 159 -7.59 20.31 2.26
CA THR A 159 -7.62 20.76 3.65
C THR A 159 -7.66 19.60 4.65
N ALA A 160 -7.97 18.38 4.19
CA ALA A 160 -7.98 17.19 5.02
C ALA A 160 -6.55 16.79 5.44
N PRO A 161 -6.38 16.18 6.64
CA PRO A 161 -5.08 15.72 7.11
C PRO A 161 -4.43 14.73 6.13
N VAL A 162 -3.16 14.97 5.78
CA VAL A 162 -2.42 14.16 4.79
C VAL A 162 -2.43 12.67 5.12
N LYS A 163 -2.29 12.32 6.41
CA LYS A 163 -2.37 10.93 6.89
C LYS A 163 -3.71 10.27 6.56
N ALA A 164 -4.82 10.98 6.74
CA ALA A 164 -6.14 10.46 6.39
C ALA A 164 -6.29 10.27 4.88
N ARG A 165 -5.78 11.22 4.08
CA ARG A 165 -5.78 11.14 2.62
C ARG A 165 -4.98 9.95 2.10
N SER A 166 -3.78 9.72 2.65
CA SER A 166 -2.93 8.57 2.32
C SER A 166 -3.65 7.25 2.58
N GLU A 167 -4.26 7.11 3.75
CA GLU A 167 -4.99 5.89 4.08
C GLU A 167 -6.26 5.71 3.23
N CYS A 168 -6.92 6.80 2.85
CA CYS A 168 -8.03 6.76 1.90
C CYS A 168 -7.58 6.26 0.53
N ALA A 169 -6.42 6.69 0.02
CA ALA A 169 -5.86 6.22 -1.25
C ALA A 169 -5.64 4.69 -1.22
N ALA A 170 -4.97 4.18 -0.18
CA ALA A 170 -4.73 2.76 -0.01
C ALA A 170 -6.04 1.96 0.13
N THR A 171 -6.99 2.47 0.92
CA THR A 171 -8.29 1.81 1.13
C THR A 171 -9.14 1.78 -0.13
N LEU A 172 -9.12 2.85 -0.92
CA LEU A 172 -9.78 2.90 -2.22
C LEU A 172 -9.20 1.85 -3.17
N ALA A 173 -7.88 1.75 -3.30
CA ALA A 173 -7.29 0.73 -4.15
C ALA A 173 -7.62 -0.68 -3.67
N MET A 174 -7.48 -0.96 -2.37
CA MET A 174 -7.78 -2.28 -1.81
C MET A 174 -9.26 -2.68 -1.97
N SER A 175 -10.19 -1.75 -1.71
CA SER A 175 -11.62 -2.01 -1.89
C SER A 175 -12.01 -2.22 -3.34
N ASN A 176 -11.45 -1.45 -4.27
CA ASN A 176 -11.70 -1.68 -5.70
C ASN A 176 -11.11 -3.00 -6.19
N PHE A 177 -9.90 -3.35 -5.74
CA PHE A 177 -9.22 -4.58 -6.14
C PHE A 177 -9.93 -5.85 -5.66
N LEU A 178 -10.46 -5.83 -4.42
CA LEU A 178 -11.04 -7.02 -3.79
C LEU A 178 -12.57 -7.11 -3.90
N ALA A 179 -13.25 -5.97 -3.95
CA ALA A 179 -14.68 -5.89 -3.68
C ALA A 179 -15.47 -5.08 -4.71
N CYS A 180 -14.85 -4.51 -5.75
CA CYS A 180 -15.58 -3.78 -6.78
C CYS A 180 -15.63 -4.55 -8.08
N THR A 181 -16.83 -4.71 -8.63
CA THR A 181 -17.07 -5.39 -9.91
C THR A 181 -17.34 -4.41 -11.06
N ASP A 182 -17.65 -3.14 -10.75
CA ASP A 182 -17.88 -2.09 -11.74
C ASP A 182 -16.59 -1.37 -12.14
N ILE A 183 -16.12 -1.66 -13.36
CA ILE A 183 -14.91 -1.03 -13.92
C ILE A 183 -14.98 0.50 -13.96
N SER A 184 -16.17 1.08 -14.08
CA SER A 184 -16.35 2.54 -14.09
C SER A 184 -15.98 3.17 -12.74
N VAL A 185 -16.23 2.45 -11.65
CA VAL A 185 -15.87 2.86 -10.29
C VAL A 185 -14.36 2.74 -10.07
N VAL A 186 -13.74 1.68 -10.62
CA VAL A 186 -12.27 1.50 -10.63
C VAL A 186 -11.61 2.65 -11.41
N ASP A 187 -12.08 2.95 -12.62
CA ASP A 187 -11.55 4.04 -13.46
C ASP A 187 -11.69 5.41 -12.78
N ASN A 188 -12.83 5.70 -12.14
CA ASN A 188 -13.03 6.93 -11.37
C ASN A 188 -12.03 7.02 -10.21
N THR A 189 -11.78 5.91 -9.52
CA THR A 189 -10.77 5.85 -8.46
C THR A 189 -9.37 6.10 -9.00
N MET A 190 -9.00 5.46 -10.12
CA MET A 190 -7.71 5.69 -10.76
C MET A 190 -7.53 7.16 -11.16
N LEU A 191 -8.56 7.81 -11.72
CA LEU A 191 -8.53 9.24 -12.03
C LEU A 191 -8.33 10.12 -10.79
N ALA A 192 -8.96 9.77 -9.66
CA ALA A 192 -8.76 10.49 -8.40
C ALA A 192 -7.31 10.37 -7.91
N LEU A 193 -6.74 9.15 -7.93
CA LEU A 193 -5.34 8.88 -7.55
C LEU A 193 -4.35 9.60 -8.47
N GLU A 194 -4.61 9.60 -9.77
CA GLU A 194 -3.83 10.34 -10.76
C GLU A 194 -3.73 11.82 -10.45
N ASN A 195 -4.84 12.45 -10.06
CA ASN A 195 -4.87 13.87 -9.73
C ASN A 195 -4.02 14.21 -8.49
N ILE A 196 -3.68 13.22 -7.67
CA ILE A 196 -2.77 13.37 -6.54
C ILE A 196 -1.31 13.28 -7.02
N PHE A 197 -0.88 12.12 -7.54
CA PHE A 197 0.54 11.93 -7.86
C PHE A 197 1.03 12.78 -9.04
N LYS A 198 0.14 13.26 -9.92
CA LYS A 198 0.46 14.24 -10.98
C LYS A 198 1.10 15.52 -10.42
N GLY A 199 0.87 15.84 -9.14
CA GLY A 199 1.53 16.95 -8.46
C GLY A 199 3.05 16.82 -8.39
N SER A 200 3.62 15.62 -8.55
CA SER A 200 5.06 15.37 -8.61
C SER A 200 5.64 15.36 -10.03
N TYR A 201 4.82 15.44 -11.09
CA TYR A 201 5.35 15.55 -12.45
C TYR A 201 6.08 16.86 -12.68
N ARG A 202 7.03 16.88 -13.63
CA ARG A 202 7.71 18.13 -14.00
C ARG A 202 6.71 19.22 -14.38
N LYS A 203 7.07 20.43 -14.00
CA LYS A 203 6.36 21.64 -14.41
C LYS A 203 6.68 21.96 -15.87
N GLY A 204 5.92 22.88 -16.48
CA GLY A 204 6.13 23.30 -17.88
C GLY A 204 7.52 23.89 -18.16
N ASP A 205 8.23 24.35 -17.12
CA ASP A 205 9.61 24.84 -17.19
C ASP A 205 10.68 23.72 -17.01
N LYS A 206 10.25 22.45 -16.99
CA LYS A 206 11.07 21.25 -16.76
C LYS A 206 11.68 21.12 -15.36
N SER A 207 11.34 22.01 -14.43
CA SER A 207 11.79 21.88 -13.04
C SER A 207 11.11 20.69 -12.34
N VAL A 208 11.88 20.00 -11.49
CA VAL A 208 11.38 18.94 -10.62
C VAL A 208 10.67 19.60 -9.41
N PRO A 209 9.39 19.29 -9.15
CA PRO A 209 8.70 19.80 -7.97
C PRO A 209 9.38 19.36 -6.68
N SER A 210 9.46 20.27 -5.71
CA SER A 210 9.86 19.95 -4.34
C SER A 210 8.66 20.10 -3.43
N HIS A 211 8.36 19.03 -2.68
CA HIS A 211 7.21 18.93 -1.79
C HIS A 211 7.67 18.64 -0.35
N PRO A 212 6.91 19.04 0.67
CA PRO A 212 7.10 18.54 2.02
C PRO A 212 7.04 17.01 2.05
N GLN A 213 7.83 16.37 2.92
CA GLN A 213 7.95 14.90 2.98
C GLN A 213 6.59 14.19 3.07
N GLN A 214 5.64 14.72 3.84
CA GLN A 214 4.31 14.12 3.98
C GLN A 214 3.51 14.15 2.67
N ILE A 215 3.67 15.20 1.85
CA ILE A 215 3.01 15.32 0.55
C ILE A 215 3.66 14.38 -0.46
N SER A 216 4.99 14.28 -0.47
CA SER A 216 5.69 13.28 -1.29
C SER A 216 5.25 11.86 -0.95
N ARG A 217 5.06 11.56 0.35
CA ARG A 217 4.53 10.27 0.80
C ARG A 217 3.10 10.03 0.29
N LEU A 218 2.22 11.02 0.38
CA LEU A 218 0.86 10.92 -0.19
C LEU A 218 0.90 10.65 -1.70
N HIS A 219 1.81 11.29 -2.45
CA HIS A 219 1.96 11.03 -3.89
C HIS A 219 2.48 9.61 -4.15
N ALA A 220 3.39 9.09 -3.32
CA ALA A 220 3.87 7.71 -3.41
C ALA A 220 2.76 6.70 -3.09
N ASP A 221 2.00 6.92 -2.01
CA ASP A 221 0.87 6.07 -1.63
C ASP A 221 -0.21 6.08 -2.73
N ALA A 222 -0.52 7.24 -3.32
CA ALA A 222 -1.47 7.36 -4.42
C ALA A 222 -0.99 6.68 -5.70
N LEU A 223 0.32 6.75 -6.01
CA LEU A 223 0.89 6.05 -7.16
C LEU A 223 0.87 4.53 -6.95
N SER A 224 1.25 4.04 -5.76
CA SER A 224 1.20 2.61 -5.43
C SER A 224 -0.23 2.07 -5.51
N ALA A 225 -1.20 2.82 -4.95
CA ALA A 225 -2.63 2.52 -5.06
C ALA A 225 -3.10 2.46 -6.52
N TRP A 226 -2.65 3.39 -7.37
CA TRP A 226 -2.99 3.40 -8.80
C TRP A 226 -2.37 2.20 -9.54
N SER A 227 -1.13 1.84 -9.20
CA SER A 227 -0.41 0.69 -9.77
C SER A 227 -1.07 -0.64 -9.41
N LEU A 228 -1.67 -0.76 -8.22
CA LEU A 228 -2.50 -1.92 -7.87
C LEU A 228 -3.76 -2.01 -8.75
N LEU A 229 -4.38 -0.89 -9.10
CA LEU A 229 -5.61 -0.91 -9.90
C LEU A 229 -5.33 -1.13 -11.38
N ILE A 230 -4.23 -0.61 -11.92
CA ILE A 230 -3.89 -0.84 -13.32
C ILE A 230 -3.52 -2.30 -13.61
N SER A 231 -3.03 -3.06 -12.62
CA SER A 231 -2.71 -4.48 -12.79
C SER A 231 -3.92 -5.38 -13.02
N ILE A 232 -5.13 -4.89 -12.71
CA ILE A 232 -6.41 -5.58 -12.98
C ILE A 232 -7.26 -4.84 -14.01
N ALA A 233 -6.75 -3.77 -14.61
CA ALA A 233 -7.50 -2.98 -15.57
C ALA A 233 -7.59 -3.71 -16.92
N PRO A 234 -8.69 -3.54 -17.68
CA PRO A 234 -8.79 -4.06 -19.03
C PRO A 234 -7.70 -3.47 -19.94
N THR A 235 -7.24 -4.28 -20.91
CA THR A 235 -6.14 -3.94 -21.83
C THR A 235 -6.30 -2.58 -22.50
N PHE A 236 -7.50 -2.24 -23.01
CA PHE A 236 -7.75 -0.94 -23.64
C PHE A 236 -7.53 0.25 -22.69
N SER A 237 -7.79 0.06 -21.38
CA SER A 237 -7.57 1.09 -20.37
C SER A 237 -6.07 1.20 -20.10
N VAL A 238 -5.39 0.06 -19.92
CA VAL A 238 -3.94 -0.01 -19.72
C VAL A 238 -3.18 0.74 -20.82
N GLN A 239 -3.46 0.47 -22.09
CA GLN A 239 -2.82 1.15 -23.22
C GLN A 239 -2.94 2.68 -23.13
N LYS A 240 -4.16 3.16 -22.93
CA LYS A 240 -4.42 4.59 -22.77
C LYS A 240 -3.64 5.19 -21.60
N LYS A 241 -3.55 4.47 -20.47
CA LYS A 241 -2.78 4.93 -19.31
C LYS A 241 -1.28 4.94 -19.60
N ILE A 242 -0.74 3.94 -20.30
CA ILE A 242 0.66 3.89 -20.73
C ILE A 242 1.00 5.13 -21.57
N GLU A 243 0.20 5.40 -22.61
CA GLU A 243 0.38 6.57 -23.48
C GLU A 243 0.38 7.89 -22.69
N MET A 244 -0.51 8.00 -21.70
CA MET A 244 -0.66 9.21 -20.88
C MET A 244 0.45 9.41 -19.85
N HIS A 245 0.97 8.31 -19.27
CA HIS A 245 1.74 8.37 -18.03
C HIS A 245 3.19 7.91 -18.15
N LEU A 246 3.51 6.93 -19.01
CA LEU A 246 4.81 6.25 -18.97
C LEU A 246 5.98 7.23 -19.12
N SER A 247 5.90 8.14 -20.09
CA SER A 247 6.92 9.18 -20.33
C SER A 247 7.05 10.21 -19.20
N ARG A 248 6.02 10.37 -18.37
CA ARG A 248 5.97 11.34 -17.26
C ARG A 248 6.39 10.70 -15.94
N LEU A 249 6.18 9.39 -15.78
CA LEU A 249 6.60 8.65 -14.59
C LEU A 249 8.13 8.66 -14.43
N SER A 250 8.90 8.75 -15.52
CA SER A 250 10.36 8.93 -15.42
C SER A 250 10.76 10.20 -14.68
N ASP A 251 9.92 11.25 -14.67
CA ASP A 251 10.20 12.46 -13.90
C ASP A 251 10.26 12.20 -12.39
N LEU A 252 9.47 11.24 -11.89
CA LEU A 252 9.40 10.91 -10.47
C LEU A 252 10.69 10.23 -9.99
N LEU A 253 11.45 9.62 -10.88
CA LEU A 253 12.77 9.03 -10.58
C LEU A 253 13.81 10.08 -10.19
N GLU A 254 13.56 11.37 -10.45
CA GLU A 254 14.41 12.48 -10.03
C GLU A 254 13.90 13.18 -8.76
N SER A 255 12.81 12.70 -8.15
CA SER A 255 12.30 13.23 -6.89
C SER A 255 13.37 13.18 -5.79
N ALA A 256 13.37 14.16 -4.88
CA ALA A 256 14.20 14.11 -3.68
C ALA A 256 13.74 13.02 -2.69
N ASP A 257 12.46 12.64 -2.73
CA ASP A 257 11.87 11.63 -1.86
C ASP A 257 12.20 10.21 -2.34
N VAL A 258 12.78 9.39 -1.46
CA VAL A 258 13.25 8.04 -1.79
C VAL A 258 12.09 7.10 -2.13
N GLU A 259 11.02 7.14 -1.34
CA GLU A 259 9.88 6.25 -1.54
C GLU A 259 9.21 6.52 -2.88
N LEU A 260 9.00 7.80 -3.22
CA LEU A 260 8.38 8.16 -4.49
C LEU A 260 9.21 7.65 -5.68
N ARG A 261 10.54 7.64 -5.59
CA ARG A 261 11.40 7.06 -6.63
C ARG A 261 11.23 5.55 -6.73
N ILE A 262 11.15 4.84 -5.60
CA ILE A 262 10.96 3.38 -5.55
C ILE A 262 9.64 3.02 -6.22
N VAL A 263 8.53 3.61 -5.76
CA VAL A 263 7.19 3.32 -6.30
C VAL A 263 7.10 3.71 -7.77
N ALA A 264 7.74 4.79 -8.20
CA ALA A 264 7.79 5.15 -9.62
C ALA A 264 8.53 4.11 -10.47
N GLY A 265 9.66 3.59 -9.98
CA GLY A 265 10.41 2.53 -10.64
C GLY A 265 9.60 1.24 -10.77
N GLU A 266 8.96 0.80 -9.68
CA GLU A 266 8.06 -0.36 -9.67
C GLU A 266 6.88 -0.18 -10.63
N THR A 267 6.29 1.02 -10.65
CA THR A 267 5.17 1.33 -11.54
C THR A 267 5.60 1.30 -13.00
N ILE A 268 6.75 1.86 -13.35
CA ILE A 268 7.28 1.80 -14.72
C ILE A 268 7.51 0.35 -15.14
N ALA A 269 8.10 -0.48 -14.26
CA ALA A 269 8.32 -1.89 -14.53
C ALA A 269 7.00 -2.64 -14.79
N LEU A 270 5.98 -2.44 -13.94
CA LEU A 270 4.64 -3.00 -14.13
C LEU A 270 4.03 -2.59 -15.47
N LEU A 271 4.12 -1.31 -15.86
CA LEU A 271 3.58 -0.86 -17.14
C LEU A 271 4.26 -1.51 -18.34
N TYR A 272 5.57 -1.75 -18.28
CA TYR A 272 6.29 -2.49 -19.32
C TYR A 272 5.89 -3.97 -19.37
N GLU A 273 5.67 -4.59 -18.21
CA GLU A 273 5.19 -5.98 -18.12
C GLU A 273 3.80 -6.11 -18.75
N LEU A 274 2.85 -5.26 -18.36
CA LEU A 274 1.50 -5.25 -18.93
C LEU A 274 1.49 -4.97 -20.45
N ALA A 275 2.39 -4.11 -20.94
CA ALA A 275 2.54 -3.86 -22.37
C ALA A 275 3.05 -5.09 -23.13
N ARG A 276 4.00 -5.83 -22.55
CA ARG A 276 4.59 -7.02 -23.17
C ARG A 276 3.59 -8.17 -23.23
N GLU A 277 2.82 -8.40 -22.16
CA GLU A 277 1.79 -9.43 -22.14
C GLU A 277 0.76 -9.25 -23.27
N GLU A 278 0.44 -8.00 -23.63
CA GLU A 278 -0.43 -7.71 -24.75
C GLU A 278 0.19 -8.09 -26.11
N ASP A 279 1.45 -7.73 -26.35
CA ASP A 279 2.15 -8.07 -27.59
C ASP A 279 2.20 -9.59 -27.81
N GLU A 280 2.43 -10.36 -26.74
CA GLU A 280 2.46 -11.83 -26.78
C GLU A 280 1.08 -12.45 -27.08
N VAL A 281 0.00 -11.91 -26.49
CA VAL A 281 -1.38 -12.37 -26.77
C VAL A 281 -1.78 -12.07 -28.22
N SER A 282 -1.47 -10.87 -28.70
CA SER A 282 -1.74 -10.46 -30.09
C SER A 282 -1.02 -11.35 -31.11
N GLU A 283 0.26 -11.68 -30.86
CA GLU A 283 1.03 -12.59 -31.71
C GLU A 283 0.46 -14.02 -31.69
N ALA A 284 0.06 -14.53 -30.52
CA ALA A 284 -0.56 -15.84 -30.39
C ALA A 284 -1.91 -15.95 -31.13
N GLU A 285 -2.79 -14.95 -31.00
CA GLU A 285 -4.07 -14.90 -31.73
C GLU A 285 -3.85 -14.83 -33.25
N TRP A 286 -2.85 -14.05 -33.69
CA TRP A 286 -2.50 -13.96 -35.10
C TRP A 286 -2.06 -15.32 -35.66
N ILE A 287 -1.20 -16.05 -34.94
CA ILE A 287 -0.76 -17.40 -35.33
C ILE A 287 -1.97 -18.34 -35.42
N TRP A 288 -2.81 -18.39 -34.39
CA TRP A 288 -4.00 -19.27 -34.35
C TRP A 288 -4.99 -19.04 -35.51
N HIS A 289 -5.14 -17.80 -35.99
CA HIS A 289 -6.02 -17.48 -37.10
C HIS A 289 -5.41 -17.73 -38.49
N HIS A 290 -4.09 -17.95 -38.58
CA HIS A 290 -3.36 -18.06 -39.84
C HIS A 290 -2.56 -19.36 -40.01
N THR A 291 -2.72 -20.32 -39.08
CA THR A 291 -2.23 -21.71 -39.18
C THR A 291 -3.38 -22.70 -39.21
#